data_AF-A0A7V8JQW2-F1
#
_entry.id   AF-A0A7V8JQW2-F1
#
_cell.length_a   1.000
_cell.length_b   1.000
_cell.length_c   1.000
_cell.angle_alpha   90.00
_cell.angle_beta   90.00
_cell.angle_gamma   90.00
#
_symmetry.space_group_name_H-M   'P 1'
#
loop_
_entity.id
_entity.type
_entity.pdbx_description
1 polymer ?
#
loop_
_entity_poly.entity_id
_entity_poly.type
_entity_poly.pdbx_seq_one_letter_code
_entity_poly.pdbx_strand_id
1 'polypeptide(L)' 'MYPDPKRIRDNRMTVRFDDYEERLLRALADYLGEQPTTMIRELALRQAEELLGVSRDSVAAGSLPRKTA' A
#
# COMPACT_ATOMS: atom_id res chain seq x y z
N MET A 1 -2.07 17.84 15.62
CA MET A 1 -2.85 16.61 15.37
C MET A 1 -1.85 15.46 15.41
N TYR A 2 -1.91 14.58 16.41
CA TYR A 2 -0.96 13.47 16.47
C TYR A 2 -1.25 12.51 15.31
N PRO A 3 -0.26 12.13 14.48
CA PRO A 3 -0.46 11.03 13.56
C PRO A 3 -0.78 9.79 14.39
N ASP A 4 -1.83 9.06 14.00
CA ASP A 4 -2.14 7.76 14.59
C ASP A 4 -0.85 6.91 14.59
N PRO A 5 -0.31 6.54 15.77
CA PRO A 5 0.95 5.81 15.86
C PRO A 5 0.94 4.52 15.03
N LYS A 6 -0.23 3.91 14.83
CA LYS A 6 -0.39 2.68 14.03
C LYS A 6 -0.24 2.89 12.52
N ARG A 7 -0.29 4.12 12.05
CA ARG A 7 -0.05 4.46 10.64
C ARG A 7 1.43 4.67 10.32
N ILE A 8 2.28 4.70 11.35
CA ILE A 8 3.73 4.75 11.17
C ILE A 8 4.17 3.43 10.53
N ARG A 9 4.94 3.52 9.45
CA ARG A 9 5.41 2.35 8.69
C ARG A 9 6.69 1.79 9.33
N ASP A 10 6.54 1.12 10.47
CA ASP A 10 7.63 0.53 11.25
C ASP A 10 7.81 -0.99 11.01
N ASN A 11 6.74 -1.67 10.61
CA ASN A 11 6.74 -3.11 10.37
C ASN A 11 7.44 -3.48 9.05
N ARG A 12 8.67 -3.98 9.15
CA ARG A 12 9.46 -4.42 7.99
C ARG A 12 9.18 -5.89 7.64
N MET A 13 8.81 -6.14 6.39
CA MET A 13 8.74 -7.49 5.80
C MET A 13 9.76 -7.60 4.67
N THR A 14 10.47 -8.73 4.58
CA THR A 14 11.52 -8.95 3.57
C THR A 14 11.14 -10.12 2.67
N VAL A 15 11.27 -9.94 1.35
CA VAL A 15 10.99 -10.95 0.33
C VAL A 15 12.23 -11.12 -0.53
N ARG A 16 12.45 -12.31 -1.09
CA ARG A 16 13.52 -12.61 -2.04
C ARG A 16 12.90 -12.77 -3.42
N PHE A 17 13.52 -12.14 -4.41
CA PHE A 17 13.17 -12.24 -5.82
C PHE A 17 14.30 -12.95 -6.55
N ASP A 18 13.97 -13.63 -7.64
CA ASP A 18 14.99 -14.08 -8.58
C ASP A 18 15.54 -12.92 -9.43
N ASP A 19 16.60 -13.19 -10.20
CA ASP A 19 17.28 -12.18 -11.02
C ASP A 19 16.38 -11.58 -12.11
N TYR A 20 15.40 -12.34 -12.62
CA TYR A 20 14.49 -11.88 -13.68
C TYR A 20 13.35 -11.03 -13.10
N GLU A 21 12.77 -11.47 -12.00
CA GLU A 21 11.76 -10.76 -11.22
C GLU A 21 12.30 -9.42 -10.75
N GLU A 22 13.52 -9.39 -10.19
CA GLU A 22 14.16 -8.14 -9.77
C GLU A 22 14.34 -7.19 -10.96
N ARG A 23 14.88 -7.68 -12.09
CA ARG A 23 15.09 -6.85 -13.29
C ARG A 23 13.80 -6.29 -13.84
N LEU A 24 12.73 -7.09 -13.85
CA LEU A 24 11.41 -6.66 -14.29
C LEU A 24 10.85 -5.54 -13.38
N LEU A 25 10.88 -5.75 -12.07
CA LEU A 25 10.38 -4.77 -11.10
C LEU A 25 11.19 -3.47 -11.16
N ARG A 26 12.51 -3.54 -11.32
CA ARG A 26 13.36 -2.36 -11.50
C ARG A 26 13.02 -1.60 -12.78
N ALA A 27 12.91 -2.29 -13.91
CA ALA A 27 12.55 -1.66 -15.17
C ALA A 27 11.18 -0.96 -15.11
N LEU A 28 10.22 -1.58 -14.41
CA LEU A 28 8.91 -0.98 -14.18
C LEU A 28 8.98 0.26 -13.28
N ALA A 29 9.77 0.20 -12.20
CA ALA A 29 9.98 1.33 -11.31
C ALA A 29 10.62 2.52 -12.05
N ASP A 30 11.65 2.26 -12.85
CA ASP A 30 12.36 3.26 -13.64
C ASP A 30 11.42 3.91 -14.67
N TYR A 31 10.56 3.11 -15.31
CA TYR A 31 9.57 3.60 -16.27
C TYR A 31 8.53 4.53 -15.62
N LEU A 32 8.06 4.20 -14.42
CA LEU A 32 7.08 5.01 -13.67
C LEU A 32 7.72 6.19 -12.94
N GLY A 33 9.04 6.20 -12.77
CA GLY A 33 9.75 7.19 -11.97
C GLY A 33 9.51 7.05 -10.47
N GLU A 34 9.17 5.85 -10.00
CA GLU A 34 8.85 5.57 -8.60
C GLU A 34 9.94 4.74 -7.90
N GLN A 35 9.96 4.79 -6.57
CA GLN A 35 10.85 3.93 -5.79
C GLN A 35 10.32 2.47 -5.81
N PRO A 36 11.16 1.46 -6.13
CA PRO A 36 10.72 0.06 -6.22
C PRO A 36 9.98 -0.44 -4.98
N THR A 37 10.46 -0.10 -3.78
CA THR A 37 9.83 -0.52 -2.52
C THR A 37 8.41 0.03 -2.35
N THR A 38 8.17 1.26 -2.78
CA THR A 38 6.85 1.90 -2.71
C THR A 38 5.89 1.22 -3.66
N MET A 39 6.31 1.02 -4.91
CA MET A 39 5.52 0.35 -5.93
C MET A 39 5.20 -1.10 -5.56
N ILE A 40 6.18 -1.88 -5.08
CA ILE A 40 5.96 -3.25 -4.61
C ILE A 40 4.94 -3.29 -3.47
N ARG A 41 5.01 -2.34 -2.53
CA ARG A 41 4.05 -2.25 -1.43
C ARG A 41 2.63 -1.98 -1.94
N GLU A 42 2.48 -1.07 -2.89
CA GLU A 42 1.16 -0.75 -3.46
C GLU A 42 0.57 -1.92 -4.23
N LEU A 43 1.38 -2.60 -5.04
CA LEU A 43 0.97 -3.82 -5.72
C LEU A 43 0.54 -4.92 -4.74
N ALA A 44 1.32 -5.14 -3.68
CA ALA A 44 0.99 -6.14 -2.67
C ALA A 44 -0.32 -5.82 -1.93
N LEU A 45 -0.54 -4.56 -1.57
CA LEU A 45 -1.78 -4.14 -0.91
C LEU A 45 -2.99 -4.23 -1.84
N ARG A 46 -2.84 -3.80 -3.09
CA ARG A 46 -3.89 -3.91 -4.11
C ARG A 46 -4.31 -5.37 -4.32
N GLN A 47 -3.33 -6.28 -4.43
CA GLN A 47 -3.62 -7.70 -4.57
C GLN A 47 -4.28 -8.28 -3.31
N ALA A 48 -3.85 -7.87 -2.13
CA ALA A 48 -4.46 -8.31 -0.87
C ALA A 48 -5.93 -7.85 -0.75
N GLU A 49 -6.21 -6.61 -1.14
CA GLU A 49 -7.58 -6.05 -1.20
C GLU A 49 -8.47 -6.85 -2.15
N GLU A 50 -7.96 -7.15 -3.35
CA GLU A 50 -8.66 -7.97 -4.34
C GLU A 50 -8.95 -9.39 -3.84
N LEU A 51 -7.97 -10.03 -3.21
CA LEU A 51 -8.14 -11.38 -2.62
C LEU A 51 -9.14 -11.39 -1.46
N LEU A 52 -9.23 -10.30 -0.70
CA LEU A 52 -10.22 -10.14 0.36
C LEU A 52 -11.62 -9.81 -0.17
N GLY A 53 -11.76 -9.54 -1.48
CA GLY A 53 -13.01 -9.07 -2.08
C GLY A 53 -13.41 -7.66 -1.62
N VAL A 54 -12.47 -6.91 -1.04
CA VAL A 54 -12.69 -5.54 -0.57
C VAL A 54 -12.18 -4.61 -1.66
N SER A 55 -13.03 -4.29 -2.64
CA SER A 55 -12.73 -3.16 -3.54
C SER A 55 -12.86 -1.87 -2.75
N ARG A 56 -11.84 -1.01 -2.86
CA ARG A 56 -11.86 0.32 -2.26
C ARG A 56 -12.77 1.24 -3.07
N ASP A 57 -14.08 0.99 -3.01
CA ASP A 57 -15.09 1.93 -3.48
C ASP A 57 -15.06 3.15 -2.55
N SER A 58 -14.37 4.18 -3.02
CA SER A 58 -14.38 5.57 -2.55
C SER A 58 -14.91 5.80 -1.12
N VAL A 59 -14.01 5.83 -0.12
CA VAL A 59 -14.31 6.48 1.16
C VAL A 59 -14.25 7.99 0.95
N ALA A 60 -15.25 8.52 0.27
CA ALA A 60 -15.67 9.92 0.33
C ALA A 60 -16.99 9.96 1.13
N ALA A 61 -17.11 10.94 2.03
CA ALA A 61 -18.27 11.19 2.91
C ALA A 61 -18.46 10.24 4.10
N GLY A 62 -17.70 10.48 5.17
CA GLY A 62 -17.94 9.88 6.48
C GLY A 62 -17.43 10.76 7.61
N SER A 63 -17.78 12.05 7.59
CA SER A 63 -17.73 12.89 8.79
C SER A 63 -18.59 12.22 9.86
N LEU A 64 -17.96 11.64 10.89
CA LEU A 64 -18.69 11.06 12.01
C LEU A 64 -19.27 12.20 12.88
N PRO A 65 -20.60 12.27 13.10
CA PRO A 65 -21.15 13.23 14.05
C PRO A 65 -20.78 12.85 15.49
N ARG A 66 -20.43 13.86 16.29
CA ARG A 66 -20.17 13.77 17.73
C ARG A 66 -21.38 13.14 18.43
N LYS A 67 -21.14 12.05 19.17
CA LYS A 67 -22.12 11.41 20.04
C LYS A 67 -22.48 12.36 21.19
N THR A 68 -23.70 12.91 21.18
CA THR A 68 -24.35 13.47 22.37
C THR A 68 -25.06 12.34 23.10
N ALA A 69 -24.61 12.03 24.32
CA ALA A 69 -25.38 11.40 25.38
C ALA A 69 -24.71 11.79 26.71
#